data_AF-A0A2W5UF31-F1
#
_entry.id   AF-A0A2W5UF31-F1
#
_cell.length_a   1.000
_cell.length_b   1.000
_cell.length_c   1.000
_cell.angle_alpha   90.00
_cell.angle_beta   90.00
_cell.angle_gamma   90.00
#
_symmetry.space_group_name_H-M   'P 1'
#
loop_
_entity.id
_entity.type
_entity.pdbx_description
1 polymer ?
#
loop_
_entity_poly.entity_id
_entity_poly.type
_entity_poly.pdbx_seq_one_letter_code
_entity_poly.pdbx_strand_id
1 'polypeptide(L)'
;MTLTITLALVLSTPNFPAKVATASGGAAPACALCHAGGVTGRGTVTTPFGAAMRQRGLLANDDASFDTAWSAMTGVDSDLDGVADVQELAAGTDPNGAQGGGIAAPEYGCSQGLGASPVLALLTALTFRRRRSRACDIRRCSRRV
;
A
#
# COMPACT_ATOMS: atom_id res chain seq x y z
N MET A 1 -43.11 -9.80 -18.27
CA MET A 1 -42.25 -8.81 -17.60
C MET A 1 -40.98 -9.53 -17.16
N THR A 2 -39.91 -9.44 -17.95
CA THR A 2 -38.62 -10.10 -17.67
C THR A 2 -37.76 -9.17 -16.81
N LEU A 3 -37.45 -9.57 -15.58
CA LEU A 3 -36.49 -8.89 -14.72
C LEU A 3 -35.07 -9.14 -15.24
N THR A 4 -34.41 -8.10 -15.74
CA THR A 4 -32.96 -8.11 -15.97
C THR A 4 -32.27 -7.76 -14.65
N ILE A 5 -31.58 -8.73 -14.06
CA ILE A 5 -30.71 -8.51 -12.91
C ILE A 5 -29.40 -7.91 -13.43
N THR A 6 -29.24 -6.60 -13.27
CA THR A 6 -27.99 -5.90 -13.58
C THR A 6 -26.98 -6.24 -12.49
N LEU A 7 -26.09 -7.18 -12.77
CA LEU A 7 -24.96 -7.50 -11.90
C LEU A 7 -24.00 -6.30 -11.93
N ALA A 8 -24.04 -5.45 -10.90
CA ALA A 8 -23.07 -4.40 -10.72
C ALA A 8 -21.73 -5.05 -10.34
N LEU A 9 -20.81 -5.17 -11.31
CA LEU A 9 -19.43 -5.51 -11.03
C LEU A 9 -18.85 -4.38 -10.16
N VAL A 10 -18.62 -4.67 -8.89
CA VAL A 10 -17.80 -3.84 -8.02
C VAL A 10 -16.40 -3.93 -8.60
N LEU A 11 -16.02 -2.95 -9.43
CA LEU A 11 -14.65 -2.83 -9.92
C LEU A 11 -13.77 -2.60 -8.70
N SER A 12 -13.08 -3.64 -8.24
CA SER A 12 -12.05 -3.49 -7.22
C SER A 12 -11.04 -2.48 -7.77
N THR A 13 -10.68 -1.46 -6.99
CA THR A 13 -9.55 -0.60 -7.33
C THR A 13 -8.35 -1.47 -7.68
N PRO A 14 -7.62 -1.19 -8.78
CA PRO A 14 -6.48 -2.00 -9.21
C PRO A 14 -5.54 -2.33 -8.07
N ASN A 15 -5.40 -3.63 -7.80
CA ASN A 15 -4.45 -4.17 -6.84
C ASN A 15 -3.20 -4.57 -7.63
N PHE A 16 -2.30 -3.62 -7.87
CA PHE A 16 -1.09 -3.87 -8.65
C PHE A 16 -0.27 -5.08 -8.16
N PRO A 17 -0.13 -5.37 -6.85
CA PRO A 17 0.45 -6.64 -6.39
C PRO A 17 -0.18 -7.90 -7.01
N ALA A 18 -1.52 -7.98 -7.13
CA ALA A 18 -2.18 -9.12 -7.74
C ALA A 18 -1.98 -9.18 -9.27
N LYS A 19 -1.92 -8.01 -9.92
CA LYS A 19 -1.61 -7.91 -11.36
C LYS A 19 -0.18 -8.36 -11.64
N VAL A 20 0.80 -7.94 -10.82
CA VAL A 20 2.19 -8.39 -10.94
C VAL A 20 2.28 -9.90 -10.73
N ALA A 21 1.62 -10.46 -9.71
CA ALA A 21 1.59 -11.91 -9.47
C ALA A 21 1.09 -12.68 -10.70
N THR A 22 -0.02 -12.20 -11.30
CA THR A 22 -0.62 -12.81 -12.49
C THR A 22 0.31 -12.70 -13.70
N ALA A 23 0.95 -11.55 -13.87
CA ALA A 23 1.78 -11.24 -15.02
C ALA A 23 3.17 -11.90 -14.97
N SER A 24 3.75 -12.05 -13.78
CA SER A 24 5.03 -12.73 -13.56
C SER A 24 4.88 -14.25 -13.38
N GLY A 25 3.67 -14.73 -13.06
CA GLY A 25 3.43 -16.12 -12.68
C GLY A 25 3.92 -16.47 -11.26
N GLY A 26 4.33 -15.47 -10.48
CA GLY A 26 4.83 -15.60 -9.11
C GLY A 26 3.80 -15.24 -8.04
N ALA A 27 4.28 -15.17 -6.79
CA ALA A 27 3.48 -14.64 -5.69
C ALA A 27 3.29 -13.13 -5.82
N ALA A 28 2.23 -12.59 -5.22
CA ALA A 28 2.07 -11.14 -5.13
C ALA A 28 3.26 -10.53 -4.37
N PRO A 29 3.92 -9.49 -4.92
CA PRO A 29 5.05 -8.85 -4.29
C PRO A 29 4.60 -7.80 -3.26
N ALA A 30 5.48 -7.47 -2.31
CA ALA A 30 5.26 -6.35 -1.40
C ALA A 30 5.16 -5.02 -2.14
N CYS A 31 4.51 -4.03 -1.52
CA CYS A 31 4.46 -2.66 -2.04
C CYS A 31 5.87 -2.07 -2.25
N ALA A 32 6.86 -2.61 -1.53
CA ALA A 32 8.27 -2.26 -1.63
C ALA A 32 8.84 -2.42 -3.05
N LEU A 33 8.26 -3.28 -3.89
CA LEU A 33 8.65 -3.46 -5.29
C LEU A 33 8.59 -2.16 -6.09
N CYS A 34 7.56 -1.34 -5.86
CA CYS A 34 7.37 -0.05 -6.54
C CYS A 34 7.67 1.16 -5.65
N HIS A 35 7.46 1.03 -4.35
CA HIS A 35 7.54 2.11 -3.38
C HIS A 35 8.72 1.92 -2.45
N ALA A 36 9.67 2.86 -2.41
CA ALA A 36 10.83 2.72 -1.53
C ALA A 36 10.39 2.51 -0.07
N GLY A 37 10.90 1.44 0.56
CA GLY A 37 10.53 1.05 1.93
C GLY A 37 9.06 0.63 2.10
N GLY A 38 8.33 0.35 1.02
CA GLY A 38 6.91 0.02 1.04
C GLY A 38 5.98 1.19 1.33
N VAL A 39 6.49 2.43 1.36
CA VAL A 39 5.70 3.62 1.71
C VAL A 39 4.84 4.06 0.53
N THR A 40 3.55 3.79 0.59
CA THR A 40 2.59 4.12 -0.48
C THR A 40 2.11 5.57 -0.39
N GLY A 41 1.85 6.18 -1.55
CA GLY A 41 1.37 7.56 -1.64
C GLY A 41 1.65 8.20 -3.00
N ARG A 42 1.17 9.44 -3.16
CA ARG A 42 1.42 10.20 -4.39
C ARG A 42 2.91 10.49 -4.52
N GLY A 43 3.50 10.08 -5.66
CA GLY A 43 4.91 10.34 -5.96
C GLY A 43 5.90 9.45 -5.21
N THR A 44 5.45 8.42 -4.49
CA THR A 44 6.35 7.52 -3.75
C THR A 44 6.81 6.31 -4.55
N VAL A 45 6.41 6.21 -5.83
CA VAL A 45 6.94 5.20 -6.75
C VAL A 45 8.34 5.65 -7.20
N THR A 46 9.35 5.23 -6.46
CA THR A 46 10.73 5.72 -6.59
C THR A 46 11.78 4.61 -6.65
N THR A 47 11.38 3.34 -6.60
CA THR A 47 12.31 2.23 -6.85
C THR A 47 12.69 2.18 -8.34
N PRO A 48 13.83 1.57 -8.71
CA PRO A 48 14.22 1.41 -10.12
C PRO A 48 13.09 0.80 -10.97
N PHE A 49 12.57 -0.36 -10.58
CA PHE A 49 11.46 -1.03 -11.28
C PHE A 49 10.20 -0.15 -11.35
N GLY A 50 9.81 0.46 -10.22
CA GLY A 50 8.64 1.32 -10.16
C GLY A 50 8.76 2.54 -11.08
N ALA A 51 9.94 3.16 -11.14
CA ALA A 51 10.24 4.28 -12.02
C ALA A 51 10.20 3.84 -13.50
N ALA A 52 10.77 2.68 -13.83
CA ALA A 52 10.75 2.12 -15.18
C ALA A 52 9.32 1.85 -15.69
N MET A 53 8.45 1.30 -14.84
CA MET A 53 7.03 1.12 -15.17
C MET A 53 6.32 2.45 -15.44
N ARG A 54 6.59 3.49 -14.62
CA ARG A 54 6.00 4.82 -14.82
C ARG A 54 6.48 5.52 -16.08
N GLN A 55 7.76 5.36 -16.44
CA GLN A 55 8.30 5.86 -17.70
C GLN A 55 7.60 5.23 -18.92
N ARG A 56 7.04 4.03 -18.75
CA ARG A 56 6.26 3.29 -19.77
C ARG A 56 4.75 3.54 -19.68
N GLY A 57 4.32 4.54 -18.92
CA GLY A 57 2.93 4.98 -18.89
C GLY A 57 2.09 4.33 -17.81
N LEU A 58 2.67 3.67 -16.80
CA LEU A 58 1.90 3.21 -15.64
C LEU A 58 1.23 4.40 -14.94
N LEU A 59 -0.10 4.39 -14.90
CA LEU A 59 -0.94 5.34 -14.17
C LEU A 59 -1.41 4.73 -12.85
N ALA A 60 -1.67 5.58 -11.86
CA ALA A 60 -2.15 5.12 -10.57
C ALA A 60 -3.57 4.55 -10.68
N ASN A 61 -3.80 3.36 -10.11
CA ASN A 61 -5.10 2.70 -10.06
C ASN A 61 -5.73 2.47 -11.45
N ASP A 62 -4.93 2.12 -12.46
CA ASP A 62 -5.39 1.84 -13.82
C ASP A 62 -4.77 0.54 -14.35
N ASP A 63 -5.59 -0.51 -14.45
CA ASP A 63 -5.17 -1.84 -14.93
C ASP A 63 -4.75 -1.85 -16.40
N ALA A 64 -5.40 -1.04 -17.25
CA ALA A 64 -5.06 -0.99 -18.66
C ALA A 64 -3.69 -0.32 -18.87
N SER A 65 -3.40 0.70 -18.07
CA SER A 65 -2.06 1.32 -18.04
C SER A 65 -1.00 0.34 -17.53
N PHE A 66 -1.35 -0.53 -16.57
CA PHE A 66 -0.45 -1.58 -16.10
C PHE A 66 -0.15 -2.58 -17.21
N ASP A 67 -1.16 -3.09 -17.92
CA ASP A 67 -0.97 -4.07 -19.00
C ASP A 67 -0.08 -3.51 -20.11
N THR A 68 -0.29 -2.24 -20.45
CA THR A 68 0.55 -1.51 -21.42
C THR A 68 1.99 -1.37 -20.93
N ALA A 69 2.18 -0.90 -19.69
CA ALA A 69 3.51 -0.70 -19.12
C ALA A 69 4.27 -2.02 -18.97
N TRP A 70 3.61 -3.07 -18.48
CA TRP A 70 4.17 -4.41 -18.32
C TRP A 70 4.65 -5.00 -19.64
N SER A 71 3.85 -4.91 -20.71
CA SER A 71 4.28 -5.36 -22.03
C SER A 71 5.54 -4.64 -22.52
N ALA A 72 5.70 -3.37 -22.17
CA ALA A 72 6.87 -2.56 -22.50
C ALA A 72 8.09 -2.81 -21.59
N MET A 73 7.97 -3.64 -20.55
CA MET A 73 9.08 -4.05 -19.68
C MET A 73 9.90 -5.23 -20.24
N THR A 74 9.52 -5.77 -21.40
CA THR A 74 10.27 -6.87 -22.02
C THR A 74 11.73 -6.48 -22.27
N GLY A 75 12.67 -7.19 -21.66
CA GLY A 75 14.12 -6.96 -21.80
C GLY A 75 14.66 -5.73 -21.06
N VAL A 76 13.84 -5.13 -20.18
CA VAL A 76 14.25 -4.02 -19.34
C VAL A 76 14.95 -4.57 -18.11
N ASP A 77 16.08 -3.97 -17.76
CA ASP A 77 16.90 -4.26 -16.59
C ASP A 77 17.04 -2.92 -15.86
N SER A 78 16.25 -2.74 -14.80
CA SER A 78 16.09 -1.45 -14.12
C SER A 78 17.22 -1.15 -13.14
N ASP A 79 17.86 -2.17 -12.57
CA ASP A 79 18.95 -2.05 -11.61
C ASP A 79 20.34 -2.35 -12.21
N LEU A 80 20.38 -2.74 -13.49
CA LEU A 80 21.56 -2.91 -14.33
C LEU A 80 22.44 -4.08 -13.88
N ASP A 81 21.84 -5.15 -13.40
CA ASP A 81 22.54 -6.34 -12.92
C ASP A 81 22.76 -7.42 -14.00
N GLY A 82 22.17 -7.22 -15.18
CA GLY A 82 22.27 -8.10 -16.34
C GLY A 82 21.12 -9.10 -16.49
N VAL A 83 20.15 -9.13 -15.57
CA VAL A 83 18.92 -9.91 -15.67
C VAL A 83 17.75 -8.95 -15.91
N ALA A 84 16.82 -9.30 -16.81
CA ALA A 84 15.68 -8.43 -17.07
C ALA A 84 14.65 -8.53 -15.93
N ASP A 85 14.05 -7.40 -15.56
CA ASP A 85 13.10 -7.25 -14.44
C ASP A 85 11.96 -8.28 -14.48
N VAL A 86 11.41 -8.55 -15.67
CA VAL A 86 10.32 -9.51 -15.86
C VAL A 86 10.79 -10.95 -15.63
N GLN A 87 12.04 -11.26 -15.97
CA GLN A 87 12.64 -12.57 -15.74
C GLN A 87 12.92 -12.77 -14.24
N GLU A 88 13.40 -11.74 -13.57
CA GLU A 88 13.59 -11.73 -12.13
C GLU A 88 12.29 -11.94 -11.37
N LEU A 89 11.24 -11.19 -11.71
CA LEU A 89 9.92 -11.33 -11.10
C LEU A 89 9.32 -12.72 -11.33
N ALA A 90 9.59 -13.35 -12.47
CA ALA A 90 9.19 -14.73 -12.74
C ALA A 90 10.02 -15.76 -11.95
N ALA A 91 11.30 -15.44 -11.69
CA ALA A 91 12.20 -16.24 -10.85
C ALA A 91 12.01 -15.99 -9.34
N GLY A 92 11.27 -14.95 -8.95
CA GLY A 92 11.06 -14.53 -7.57
C GLY A 92 12.21 -13.70 -6.96
N THR A 93 13.08 -13.11 -7.79
CA THR A 93 14.15 -12.19 -7.37
C THR A 93 13.71 -10.73 -7.48
N ASP A 94 14.41 -9.81 -6.79
CA ASP A 94 14.06 -8.38 -6.70
C ASP A 94 14.72 -7.52 -7.79
N PRO A 95 13.93 -6.90 -8.70
CA PRO A 95 14.42 -6.06 -9.80
C PRO A 95 14.84 -4.64 -9.38
N ASN A 96 15.21 -4.45 -8.11
CA ASN A 96 15.58 -3.16 -7.54
C ASN A 96 16.95 -3.18 -6.87
N GLY A 97 17.67 -4.30 -6.91
CA GLY A 97 18.95 -4.45 -6.25
C GLY A 97 19.85 -5.41 -7.01
N ALA A 98 21.07 -4.95 -7.32
CA ALA A 98 22.08 -5.66 -8.11
C ALA A 98 22.58 -7.03 -7.55
N GLN A 99 21.97 -7.53 -6.49
CA GLN A 99 22.20 -8.83 -5.86
C GLN A 99 20.86 -9.34 -5.30
N GLY A 100 19.93 -9.74 -6.19
CA GLY A 100 18.85 -10.72 -5.98
C GLY A 100 18.30 -10.92 -4.56
N GLY A 101 18.00 -9.84 -3.83
CA GLY A 101 17.23 -9.93 -2.59
C GLY A 101 15.87 -10.53 -2.92
N GLY A 102 15.33 -11.41 -2.10
CA GLY A 102 14.00 -11.96 -2.38
C GLY A 102 12.92 -10.88 -2.27
N ILE A 103 11.92 -10.88 -3.15
CA ILE A 103 10.75 -10.01 -2.98
C ILE A 103 9.86 -10.63 -1.89
N ALA A 104 9.84 -10.01 -0.71
CA ALA A 104 8.95 -10.45 0.36
C ALA A 104 7.47 -10.34 -0.09
N ALA A 105 6.66 -11.34 0.27
CA ALA A 105 5.23 -11.29 0.07
C ALA A 105 4.60 -10.17 0.94
N PRO A 106 3.57 -9.44 0.46
CA PRO A 106 2.89 -8.43 1.25
C PRO A 106 2.10 -9.12 2.36
N GLU A 107 2.24 -8.65 3.59
CA GLU A 107 1.47 -9.16 4.73
C GLU A 107 -0.02 -8.75 4.65
N TYR A 108 -0.33 -7.58 4.04
CA TYR A 108 -1.67 -7.16 3.62
C TYR A 108 -1.63 -5.90 2.73
N GLY A 109 -2.76 -5.64 2.05
CA GLY A 109 -2.93 -4.71 0.91
C GLY A 109 -2.31 -3.33 1.07
N CYS A 110 -1.73 -2.86 -0.04
CA CYS A 110 -1.11 -1.55 -0.26
C CYS A 110 -2.13 -0.40 -0.13
N SER A 111 -2.69 -0.20 1.07
CA SER A 111 -3.55 0.93 1.37
C SER A 111 -2.75 1.98 2.11
N GLN A 112 -2.51 3.08 1.41
CA GLN A 112 -2.39 4.46 1.90
C GLN A 112 -1.96 4.55 3.36
N GLY A 113 -0.68 4.86 3.59
CA GLY A 113 -0.23 5.32 4.90
C GLY A 113 -1.01 6.57 5.31
N LEU A 114 -2.13 6.42 6.01
CA LEU A 114 -2.56 7.41 6.97
C LEU A 114 -1.50 7.35 8.07
N GLY A 115 -0.43 8.12 7.89
CA GLY A 115 0.50 8.42 8.96
C GLY A 115 -0.34 8.88 10.14
N ALA A 116 -0.49 8.01 11.13
CA ALA A 116 -1.06 8.36 12.41
C ALA A 116 -0.10 9.37 13.04
N SER A 117 -0.27 10.64 12.67
CA SER A 117 0.42 11.74 13.32
C SER A 117 -0.01 11.68 14.79
N PRO A 118 0.92 11.46 15.74
CA PRO A 118 0.58 11.39 17.17
C PRO A 118 0.03 12.72 17.71
N VAL A 119 0.06 13.78 16.89
CA VAL A 119 -0.37 15.14 17.24
C VAL A 119 -1.87 15.24 17.54
N LEU A 120 -2.72 14.37 16.96
CA LEU A 120 -4.18 14.45 17.21
C LEU A 120 -4.66 13.69 18.46
N ALA A 121 -3.79 12.93 19.14
CA ALA A 121 -4.14 12.26 20.39
C ALA A 121 -4.10 13.19 21.63
N LEU A 122 -3.52 14.38 21.50
CA LEU A 122 -3.33 15.31 22.63
C LEU A 122 -4.53 16.20 22.95
N LEU A 123 -5.55 16.29 22.07
CA LEU A 123 -6.72 17.14 22.31
C LEU A 123 -7.87 16.43 23.06
N THR A 124 -7.89 15.10 23.13
CA THR A 124 -8.96 14.35 23.83
C THR A 124 -8.61 14.05 25.30
N ALA A 125 -7.35 14.16 25.72
CA ALA A 125 -6.93 13.86 27.09
C ALA A 125 -7.32 14.94 28.12
N LEU A 126 -7.61 16.18 27.68
CA LEU A 126 -7.91 17.31 28.58
C LEU A 126 -9.37 17.36 29.04
N THR A 127 -10.32 16.72 28.33
CA THR A 127 -11.73 16.69 28.75
C THR A 127 -12.01 15.62 29.80
N PHE A 128 -11.27 14.50 29.77
CA PHE A 128 -11.46 13.40 30.73
C PHE A 128 -10.88 13.73 32.13
N ARG A 129 -9.81 14.52 32.19
CA ARG A 129 -9.22 14.94 33.49
C ARG A 129 -10.12 15.89 34.27
N ARG A 130 -10.93 16.72 33.60
CA ARG A 130 -11.92 17.60 34.26
C ARG A 130 -13.11 16.85 34.86
N ARG A 131 -13.46 15.66 34.32
CA ARG A 131 -14.63 14.90 34.80
C ARG A 131 -14.37 14.14 36.11
N ARG A 132 -13.12 13.75 36.39
CA ARG A 132 -12.75 13.06 37.64
C ARG A 132 -12.69 13.98 38.87
N SER A 133 -12.48 15.28 38.68
CA SER A 133 -12.42 16.24 39.80
C SER A 133 -13.78 16.55 40.44
N ARG A 134 -14.91 16.16 39.83
CA ARG A 134 -16.26 16.41 40.37
C ARG A 134 -16.85 15.23 41.13
N ALA A 135 -16.12 14.12 41.28
CA ALA A 135 -16.62 12.90 41.94
C ALA A 135 -16.22 12.78 43.43
N CYS A 136 -15.56 13.79 44.00
CA CYS A 136 -15.22 13.82 45.42
C CYS A 136 -16.03 14.91 46.14
N ASP A 137 -17.37 14.78 46.19
CA ASP A 137 -18.18 15.74 46.98
C ASP A 137 -19.58 15.24 47.42
N ILE A 138 -19.73 14.00 47.92
CA ILE A 138 -21.02 13.57 48.52
C ILE A 138 -20.87 12.77 49.85
N ARG A 139 -19.67 12.37 50.28
CA ARG A 139 -19.49 11.57 51.53
C ARG A 139 -18.77 12.29 52.69
N ARG A 140 -18.88 13.62 52.79
CA ARG A 140 -18.36 14.35 53.96
C ARG A 140 -19.16 15.60 54.35
N CYS A 141 -20.48 15.53 54.34
CA CYS A 141 -21.34 16.48 55.05
C CYS A 141 -22.39 15.72 55.86
N SER A 142 -22.00 15.24 57.04
CA SER A 142 -22.93 14.94 58.15
C SER A 142 -22.15 14.81 59.46
N ARG A 143 -21.64 15.94 59.96
CA ARG A 143 -21.29 16.13 61.39
C ARG A 143 -21.19 17.62 61.70
N ARG A 144 -21.90 18.03 62.76
CA ARG A 144 -22.20 19.41 63.26
C ARG A 144 -23.44 19.97 62.55
N VAL A 145 -24.55 20.29 63.23
CA VAL A 145 -24.79 20.68 64.64
C VAL A 145 -26.01 19.92 65.16
#